data_AF-A0A8T1WKJ7-F1
#
_entry.id   AF-A0A8T1WKJ7-F1
#
_cell.length_a   1.000
_cell.length_b   1.000
_cell.length_c   1.000
_cell.angle_alpha   90.00
_cell.angle_beta   90.00
_cell.angle_gamma   90.00
#
_symmetry.space_group_name_H-M   'P 1'
#
loop_
_entity.id
_entity.type
_entity.pdbx_description
1 polymer ?
#
loop_
_entity_poly.entity_id
_entity_poly.type
_entity_poly.pdbx_seq_one_letter_code
_entity_poly.pdbx_strand_id
1 'polypeptide(L)'
;MGVMLDMHCPGSGIVVEALSTLLEISNETQEIQYVTKSLHDRLESIFDELHEMEANDELPDSEALVQYTSLVSKCLERLKPYSNEKSVLRVLQYRQMMDEIYSFNEEIDSLIPVLHLTMAPDDWKKKYEEDQRTQQEEMSSMDPTTIIQAIGDVQTDTEAVHLDVENCGELHDTEVTESVDSAESTVVQNFDAILGDSGKLTKVIDKWKHLVQHNVENTITSEITTEPLGDPLQDRQNEPTLNAAAESVKMDNDNDIAEVTSDGGIPSLVALLRAGADEQQCQAASALMALADRDATNRVEIARLGAIPPLVVLLRSGTDGQKSFAAGALGNLANGNDANRTEIAGKGAILPLITLLRTGNDEQKLHAAGALGNLANNNDANRIEIAREGATSPLVVLLQSGTDEQKLFAARALGNLAHNNDTNRAEIAREQAIPTLVELVKGGTKEHRHSGAYALGKLAGGNDSVRLKIVDAASIPPLVALLRDGDEEQKLIGLYTLSGLCEGSESVRAEIKRHGLIPLLDAIVHVGTDAQKEYANYALSQLNRPNPGSTGCCGLM
;
A
#
# COMPACT_ATOMS: atom_id res chain seq x y z
N MET A 1 52.07 -27.93 -19.40
CA MET A 1 51.03 -27.01 -18.92
C MET A 1 50.53 -26.34 -20.16
N GLY A 2 49.32 -26.66 -20.56
CA GLY A 2 48.71 -26.10 -21.76
C GLY A 2 48.35 -24.63 -21.50
N VAL A 3 48.56 -23.79 -22.50
CA VAL A 3 48.15 -22.39 -22.58
C VAL A 3 46.70 -22.24 -22.13
N MET A 4 45.80 -23.17 -22.49
CA MET A 4 44.38 -23.09 -22.11
C MET A 4 44.14 -23.23 -20.60
N LEU A 5 44.90 -24.08 -19.90
CA LEU A 5 44.73 -24.30 -18.46
C LEU A 5 45.32 -23.16 -17.61
N ASP A 6 46.29 -22.42 -18.17
CA ASP A 6 46.92 -21.26 -17.53
C ASP A 6 46.32 -19.93 -18.03
N MET A 7 45.26 -19.95 -18.85
CA MET A 7 44.61 -18.74 -19.35
C MET A 7 43.94 -17.97 -18.23
N HIS A 8 44.28 -16.69 -18.15
CA HIS A 8 43.79 -15.79 -17.10
C HIS A 8 42.64 -14.94 -17.62
N CYS A 9 41.53 -15.03 -16.90
CA CYS A 9 40.41 -14.12 -16.99
C CYS A 9 40.75 -12.84 -16.20
N PRO A 10 40.77 -11.65 -16.84
CA PRO A 10 40.99 -10.38 -16.15
C PRO A 10 40.14 -10.25 -14.89
N GLY A 11 40.80 -10.06 -13.74
CA GLY A 11 40.13 -9.89 -12.45
C GLY A 11 39.43 -11.13 -11.86
N SER A 12 39.38 -12.25 -12.60
CA SER A 12 38.61 -13.45 -12.22
C SER A 12 39.45 -14.72 -12.05
N GLY A 13 40.78 -14.63 -12.19
CA GLY A 13 41.69 -15.76 -11.99
C GLY A 13 41.84 -16.62 -13.24
N ILE A 14 42.10 -17.91 -13.08
CA ILE A 14 42.23 -18.83 -14.22
C ILE A 14 40.86 -19.21 -14.77
N VAL A 15 40.77 -19.40 -16.09
CA VAL A 15 39.50 -19.59 -16.81
C VAL A 15 38.68 -20.80 -16.31
N VAL A 16 39.33 -21.87 -15.86
CA VAL A 16 38.64 -23.06 -15.32
C VAL A 16 37.96 -22.76 -13.97
N GLU A 17 38.64 -22.01 -13.10
CA GLU A 17 38.06 -21.56 -11.82
C GLU A 17 36.94 -20.54 -12.07
N ALA A 18 37.12 -19.69 -13.09
CA ALA A 18 36.14 -18.72 -13.53
C ALA A 18 34.83 -19.42 -13.97
N LEU A 19 34.90 -20.41 -14.86
CA LEU A 19 33.72 -21.19 -15.29
C LEU A 19 33.08 -21.95 -14.13
N SER A 20 33.88 -22.57 -13.25
CA SER A 20 33.37 -23.25 -12.06
C SER A 20 32.59 -22.30 -11.15
N THR A 21 33.09 -21.07 -10.95
CA THR A 21 32.41 -20.03 -10.17
C THR A 21 31.08 -19.63 -10.83
N LEU A 22 31.04 -19.57 -12.17
CA LEU A 22 29.81 -19.24 -12.91
C LEU A 22 28.73 -20.32 -12.76
N LEU A 23 29.14 -21.60 -12.68
CA LEU A 23 28.23 -22.71 -12.39
C LEU A 23 27.70 -22.66 -10.95
N GLU A 24 28.54 -22.29 -9.98
CA GLU A 24 28.13 -22.08 -8.59
C GLU A 24 27.08 -20.96 -8.49
N ILE A 25 27.31 -19.82 -9.14
CA ILE A 25 26.34 -18.71 -9.25
C ILE A 25 25.00 -19.21 -9.81
N SER A 26 25.02 -20.05 -10.83
CA SER A 26 23.80 -20.62 -11.43
C SER A 26 23.00 -21.46 -10.42
N ASN A 27 23.66 -22.14 -9.49
CA ASN A 27 22.99 -22.96 -8.47
C ASN A 27 22.46 -22.13 -7.29
N GLU A 28 23.08 -21.00 -6.99
CA GLU A 28 22.67 -20.08 -5.93
C GLU A 28 21.49 -19.17 -6.35
N THR A 29 21.32 -18.94 -7.65
CA THR A 29 20.32 -18.03 -8.22
C THR A 29 19.10 -18.78 -8.73
N GLN A 30 18.26 -19.26 -7.80
CA GLN A 30 17.05 -20.05 -8.12
C GLN A 30 16.12 -19.38 -9.13
N GLU A 31 16.09 -18.05 -9.18
CA GLU A 31 15.22 -17.25 -10.03
C GLU A 31 15.61 -17.32 -11.51
N ILE A 32 16.88 -17.56 -11.84
CA ILE A 32 17.43 -17.59 -13.21
C ILE A 32 18.22 -18.87 -13.51
N GLN A 33 18.15 -19.86 -12.62
CA GLN A 33 19.01 -21.04 -12.63
C GLN A 33 19.08 -21.74 -13.99
N TYR A 34 17.94 -21.93 -14.67
CA TYR A 34 17.92 -22.64 -15.95
C TYR A 34 18.66 -21.88 -17.06
N VAL A 35 18.47 -20.57 -17.15
CA VAL A 35 19.08 -19.76 -18.22
C VAL A 35 20.57 -19.49 -17.98
N THR A 36 20.99 -19.30 -16.73
CA THR A 36 22.41 -19.10 -16.38
C THR A 36 23.20 -20.38 -16.55
N LYS A 37 22.59 -21.54 -16.24
CA LYS A 37 23.20 -22.84 -16.50
C LYS A 37 23.37 -23.09 -18.00
N SER A 38 22.35 -22.79 -18.81
CA SER A 38 22.45 -22.88 -20.27
C SER A 38 23.54 -21.95 -20.83
N LEU A 39 23.73 -20.75 -20.27
CA LEU A 39 24.85 -19.85 -20.63
C LEU A 39 26.22 -20.44 -20.26
N HIS A 40 26.34 -20.97 -19.03
CA HIS A 40 27.56 -21.63 -18.57
C HIS A 40 27.96 -22.77 -19.53
N ASP A 41 27.01 -23.65 -19.87
CA ASP A 41 27.27 -24.82 -20.71
C ASP A 41 27.80 -24.41 -22.11
N ARG A 42 27.38 -23.26 -22.63
CA ARG A 42 27.90 -22.72 -23.91
C ARG A 42 29.34 -22.20 -23.78
N LEU A 43 29.65 -21.48 -22.70
CA LEU A 43 31.01 -20.99 -22.44
C LEU A 43 31.99 -22.12 -22.15
N GLU A 44 31.53 -23.17 -21.47
CA GLU A 44 32.27 -24.41 -21.23
C GLU A 44 32.50 -25.17 -22.53
N SER A 45 31.49 -25.28 -23.40
CA SER A 45 31.66 -25.93 -24.71
C SER A 45 32.70 -25.22 -25.59
N ILE A 46 32.82 -23.88 -25.51
CA ILE A 46 33.90 -23.14 -26.19
C ILE A 46 35.26 -23.45 -25.58
N PHE A 47 35.34 -23.54 -24.24
CA PHE A 47 36.59 -23.90 -23.55
C PHE A 47 37.09 -25.27 -24.01
N ASP A 48 36.20 -26.25 -24.04
CA ASP A 48 36.49 -27.62 -24.44
C ASP A 48 37.02 -27.69 -25.87
N GLU A 49 36.34 -27.02 -26.82
CA GLU A 49 36.78 -26.95 -28.22
C GLU A 49 38.14 -26.26 -28.37
N LEU A 50 38.39 -25.16 -27.65
CA LEU A 50 39.70 -24.50 -27.66
C LEU A 50 40.79 -25.37 -27.04
N HIS A 51 40.46 -26.17 -26.01
CA HIS A 51 41.39 -27.14 -25.42
C HIS A 51 41.71 -28.28 -26.39
N GLU A 52 40.74 -28.73 -27.19
CA GLU A 52 40.97 -29.68 -28.28
C GLU A 52 41.82 -29.08 -29.40
N MET A 53 41.60 -27.83 -29.79
CA MET A 53 42.41 -27.11 -30.79
C MET A 53 43.85 -26.92 -30.32
N GLU A 54 44.08 -26.68 -29.02
CA GLU A 54 45.43 -26.64 -28.43
C GLU A 54 46.16 -27.97 -28.61
N ALA A 55 45.47 -29.10 -28.39
CA ALA A 55 46.08 -30.41 -28.60
C ALA A 55 46.48 -30.66 -30.07
N ASN A 56 45.86 -29.93 -31.01
CA ASN A 56 46.12 -30.02 -32.44
C ASN A 56 47.03 -28.88 -32.99
N ASP A 57 47.58 -28.00 -32.13
CA ASP A 57 48.35 -26.80 -32.52
C ASP A 57 47.56 -25.83 -33.44
N GLU A 58 46.23 -25.81 -33.35
CA GLU A 58 45.32 -25.01 -34.17
C GLU A 58 44.71 -23.82 -33.42
N LEU A 59 45.26 -23.46 -32.26
CA LEU A 59 44.74 -22.38 -31.45
C LEU A 59 44.59 -21.06 -32.24
N PRO A 60 43.48 -20.34 -32.04
CA PRO A 60 43.31 -18.99 -32.56
C PRO A 60 44.41 -18.05 -32.04
N ASP A 61 44.56 -16.91 -32.69
CA ASP A 61 45.53 -15.93 -32.24
C ASP A 61 45.25 -15.43 -30.81
N SER A 62 46.28 -14.87 -30.18
CA SER A 62 46.20 -14.40 -28.80
C SER A 62 45.13 -13.31 -28.61
N GLU A 63 44.76 -12.58 -29.66
CA GLU A 63 43.74 -11.54 -29.57
C GLU A 63 42.34 -12.17 -29.48
N ALA A 64 42.07 -13.21 -30.27
CA ALA A 64 40.85 -13.99 -30.21
C ALA A 64 40.69 -14.71 -28.85
N LEU A 65 41.76 -15.31 -28.32
CA LEU A 65 41.75 -15.95 -26.99
C LEU A 65 41.53 -14.94 -25.84
N VAL A 66 42.02 -13.70 -25.99
CA VAL A 66 41.75 -12.62 -25.04
C VAL A 66 40.28 -12.19 -25.09
N GLN A 67 39.63 -12.22 -26.25
CA GLN A 67 38.19 -11.94 -26.35
C GLN A 67 37.36 -12.98 -25.61
N TYR A 68 37.71 -14.26 -25.71
CA TYR A 68 37.06 -15.33 -24.96
C TYR A 68 37.21 -15.17 -23.44
N THR A 69 38.43 -14.99 -22.95
CA THR A 69 38.68 -14.79 -21.51
C THR A 69 38.07 -13.51 -20.97
N SER A 70 38.00 -12.47 -21.79
CA SER A 70 37.30 -11.22 -21.45
C SER A 70 35.80 -11.43 -21.36
N LEU A 71 35.18 -12.21 -22.25
CA LEU A 71 33.76 -12.54 -22.18
C LEU A 71 33.43 -13.35 -20.92
N VAL A 72 34.23 -14.37 -20.58
CA VAL A 72 34.07 -15.15 -19.34
C VAL A 72 34.20 -14.25 -18.11
N SER A 73 35.19 -13.35 -18.10
CA SER A 73 35.37 -12.38 -17.02
C SER A 73 34.18 -11.43 -16.88
N LYS A 74 33.67 -10.95 -18.02
CA LYS A 74 32.52 -10.06 -18.08
C LYS A 74 31.25 -10.74 -17.58
N CYS A 75 31.04 -12.02 -17.93
CA CYS A 75 29.92 -12.81 -17.41
C CYS A 75 30.00 -12.92 -15.88
N LEU A 76 31.18 -13.23 -15.34
CA LEU A 76 31.36 -13.32 -13.88
C LEU A 76 31.20 -11.98 -13.18
N GLU A 77 31.82 -10.93 -13.68
CA GLU A 77 31.72 -9.59 -13.10
C GLU A 77 30.27 -9.13 -13.00
N ARG A 78 29.45 -9.48 -14.01
CA ARG A 78 28.05 -9.08 -14.10
C ARG A 78 27.11 -9.99 -13.32
N LEU A 79 27.37 -11.30 -13.27
CA LEU A 79 26.45 -12.26 -12.65
C LEU A 79 26.75 -12.54 -11.17
N LYS A 80 27.99 -12.32 -10.72
CA LYS A 80 28.42 -12.54 -9.32
C LYS A 80 27.71 -11.67 -8.28
N PRO A 81 27.34 -10.41 -8.54
CA PRO A 81 26.54 -9.62 -7.61
C PRO A 81 25.24 -10.33 -7.23
N TYR A 82 24.54 -10.91 -8.20
CA TYR A 82 23.24 -11.54 -7.99
C TYR A 82 23.31 -12.75 -7.05
N SER A 83 24.39 -13.55 -7.09
CA SER A 83 24.52 -14.72 -6.21
C SER A 83 24.64 -14.35 -4.72
N ASN A 84 25.15 -13.15 -4.42
CA ASN A 84 25.34 -12.63 -3.07
C ASN A 84 24.14 -11.81 -2.55
N GLU A 85 23.15 -11.55 -3.41
CA GLU A 85 21.96 -10.77 -3.05
C GLU A 85 20.87 -11.62 -2.37
N LYS A 86 19.93 -10.95 -1.71
CA LYS A 86 18.71 -11.61 -1.21
C LYS A 86 17.83 -12.05 -2.39
N SER A 87 17.15 -13.19 -2.24
CA SER A 87 16.24 -13.74 -3.25
C SER A 87 15.24 -12.73 -3.81
N VAL A 88 14.70 -11.83 -2.98
CA VAL A 88 13.76 -10.81 -3.47
C VAL A 88 14.41 -9.76 -4.35
N LEU A 89 15.64 -9.32 -4.07
CA LEU A 89 16.35 -8.36 -4.92
C LEU A 89 16.64 -8.96 -6.30
N ARG A 90 17.03 -10.24 -6.35
CA ARG A 90 17.11 -11.00 -7.61
C ARG A 90 15.78 -11.04 -8.35
N VAL A 91 14.65 -11.23 -7.66
CA VAL A 91 13.33 -11.16 -8.31
C VAL A 91 13.07 -9.77 -8.90
N LEU A 92 13.48 -8.68 -8.23
CA LEU A 92 13.33 -7.31 -8.75
C LEU A 92 14.23 -7.04 -9.96
N GLN A 93 15.43 -7.61 -9.98
CA GLN A 93 16.44 -7.46 -11.03
C GLN A 93 16.29 -8.49 -12.17
N TYR A 94 15.28 -9.35 -12.10
CA TYR A 94 15.15 -10.52 -13.00
C TYR A 94 15.30 -10.20 -14.47
N ARG A 95 14.64 -9.15 -15.00
CA ARG A 95 14.75 -8.84 -16.42
C ARG A 95 16.08 -8.19 -16.80
N GLN A 96 16.73 -7.45 -15.90
CA GLN A 96 18.12 -7.03 -16.14
C GLN A 96 19.05 -8.25 -16.22
N MET A 97 18.91 -9.21 -15.31
CA MET A 97 19.69 -10.45 -15.36
C MET A 97 19.43 -11.22 -16.66
N MET A 98 18.17 -11.33 -17.08
CA MET A 98 17.79 -11.98 -18.35
C MET A 98 18.39 -11.24 -19.56
N ASP A 99 18.31 -9.91 -19.61
CA ASP A 99 18.85 -9.13 -20.72
C ASP A 99 20.38 -9.26 -20.81
N GLU A 100 21.07 -9.28 -19.67
CA GLU A 100 22.52 -9.55 -19.60
C GLU A 100 22.85 -10.96 -20.11
N ILE A 101 22.14 -11.98 -19.63
CA ILE A 101 22.34 -13.38 -20.07
C ILE A 101 22.07 -13.53 -21.56
N TYR A 102 21.00 -12.91 -22.08
CA TYR A 102 20.70 -12.91 -23.51
C TYR A 102 21.81 -12.23 -24.33
N SER A 103 22.32 -11.08 -23.86
CA SER A 103 23.43 -10.37 -24.52
C SER A 103 24.70 -11.22 -24.54
N PHE A 104 25.04 -11.91 -23.45
CA PHE A 104 26.20 -12.80 -23.44
C PHE A 104 26.07 -13.93 -24.45
N ASN A 105 24.87 -14.46 -24.62
CA ASN A 105 24.61 -15.50 -25.62
C ASN A 105 24.80 -14.99 -27.07
N GLU A 106 24.46 -13.74 -27.37
CA GLU A 106 24.76 -13.11 -28.68
C GLU A 106 26.25 -12.79 -28.85
N GLU A 107 26.94 -12.43 -27.77
CA GLU A 107 28.40 -12.23 -27.77
C GLU A 107 29.14 -13.55 -28.02
N ILE A 108 28.62 -14.67 -27.48
CA ILE A 108 29.11 -16.02 -27.80
C ILE A 108 28.97 -16.31 -29.30
N ASP A 109 27.80 -16.07 -29.91
CA ASP A 109 27.58 -16.27 -31.35
C ASP A 109 28.57 -15.45 -32.20
N SER A 110 28.87 -14.24 -31.74
CA SER A 110 29.82 -13.33 -32.39
C SER A 110 31.27 -13.78 -32.23
N LEU A 111 31.58 -14.52 -31.16
CA LEU A 111 32.91 -14.99 -30.83
C LEU A 111 33.28 -16.31 -31.55
N ILE A 112 32.31 -17.20 -31.76
CA ILE A 112 32.49 -18.48 -32.49
C ILE A 112 33.29 -18.31 -33.81
N PRO A 113 32.93 -17.38 -34.73
CA PRO A 113 33.69 -17.20 -35.97
C PRO A 113 35.08 -16.58 -35.76
N VAL A 114 35.26 -15.75 -34.72
CA VAL A 114 36.54 -15.12 -34.35
C VAL A 114 37.51 -16.17 -33.82
N LEU A 115 37.01 -17.14 -33.05
CA LEU A 115 37.75 -18.29 -32.55
C LEU A 115 37.89 -19.42 -33.58
N HIS A 116 37.35 -19.25 -34.79
CA HIS A 116 37.36 -20.26 -35.85
C HIS A 116 36.74 -21.61 -35.45
N LEU A 117 35.76 -21.59 -34.53
CA LEU A 117 35.09 -22.79 -34.04
C LEU A 117 34.04 -23.29 -35.03
N THR A 118 33.96 -24.61 -35.18
CA THR A 118 32.94 -25.30 -35.97
C THR A 118 31.96 -26.02 -35.06
N MET A 119 31.18 -25.25 -34.31
CA MET A 119 30.15 -25.77 -33.41
C MET A 119 28.87 -26.12 -34.20
N ALA A 120 28.13 -27.12 -33.73
CA ALA A 120 26.79 -27.40 -34.28
C ALA A 120 25.88 -26.18 -34.03
N PRO A 121 24.99 -25.81 -34.98
CA PRO A 121 24.05 -24.72 -34.75
C PRO A 121 23.20 -25.04 -33.52
N ASP A 122 23.40 -24.30 -32.44
CA ASP A 122 22.58 -24.39 -31.26
C ASP A 122 21.37 -23.48 -31.44
N ASP A 123 20.17 -24.01 -31.19
CA ASP A 123 18.96 -23.18 -31.15
C ASP A 123 18.82 -22.59 -29.74
N TRP A 124 19.88 -21.90 -29.31
CA TRP A 124 19.99 -21.39 -27.94
C TRP A 124 18.87 -20.39 -27.64
N LYS A 125 18.38 -19.66 -28.65
CA LYS A 125 17.24 -18.74 -28.53
C LYS A 125 15.95 -19.47 -28.16
N LYS A 126 15.67 -20.58 -28.85
CA LYS A 126 14.52 -21.42 -28.49
C LYS A 126 14.70 -22.08 -27.12
N LYS A 127 15.90 -22.56 -26.80
CA LYS A 127 16.21 -23.14 -25.49
C LYS A 127 16.04 -22.11 -24.37
N TYR A 128 16.45 -20.86 -24.61
CA TYR A 128 16.31 -19.74 -23.70
C TYR A 128 14.84 -19.41 -23.43
N GLU A 129 13.98 -19.38 -24.46
CA GLU A 129 12.53 -19.21 -24.30
C GLU A 129 11.89 -20.36 -23.50
N GLU A 130 12.31 -21.60 -23.75
CA GLU A 130 11.84 -22.78 -23.01
C GLU A 130 12.26 -22.78 -21.54
N ASP A 131 13.50 -22.38 -21.26
CA ASP A 131 14.05 -22.26 -19.91
C ASP A 131 13.34 -21.16 -19.12
N GLN A 132 13.12 -20.00 -19.75
CA GLN A 132 12.37 -18.89 -19.15
C GLN A 132 10.94 -19.30 -18.78
N ARG A 133 10.25 -20.01 -19.67
CA ARG A 133 8.88 -20.48 -19.39
C ARG A 133 8.84 -21.47 -18.23
N THR A 134 9.79 -22.40 -18.19
CA THR A 134 9.90 -23.41 -17.13
C THR A 134 10.17 -22.74 -15.77
N GLN A 135 11.09 -21.79 -15.74
CA GLN A 135 11.42 -20.98 -14.58
C GLN A 135 10.20 -20.20 -14.04
N GLN A 136 9.41 -19.61 -14.93
CA GLN A 136 8.20 -18.85 -14.57
C GLN A 136 7.12 -19.73 -13.96
N GLU A 137 6.95 -20.95 -14.46
CA GLU A 137 5.99 -21.94 -13.93
C GLU A 137 6.38 -22.38 -12.51
N GLU A 138 7.67 -22.59 -12.24
CA GLU A 138 8.17 -22.94 -10.91
C GLU A 138 8.04 -21.78 -9.91
N MET A 139 8.39 -20.56 -10.31
CA MET A 139 8.22 -19.36 -9.48
C MET A 139 6.76 -19.06 -9.15
N SER A 140 5.83 -19.33 -10.08
CA SER A 140 4.40 -19.14 -9.88
C SER A 140 3.79 -20.14 -8.88
N SER A 141 4.51 -21.21 -8.53
CA SER A 141 4.12 -22.21 -7.55
C SER A 141 4.63 -21.96 -6.13
N MET A 142 5.46 -20.92 -5.93
CA MET A 142 6.00 -20.57 -4.60
C MET A 142 4.90 -20.05 -3.65
N ASP A 143 5.00 -20.42 -2.36
CA ASP A 143 4.10 -19.98 -1.29
C ASP A 143 4.20 -18.44 -1.13
N PRO A 144 3.07 -17.70 -1.26
CA PRO A 144 3.02 -16.25 -1.09
C PRO A 144 3.63 -15.73 0.21
N THR A 145 3.66 -16.56 1.26
CA THR A 145 4.26 -16.24 2.56
C THR A 145 5.77 -16.02 2.46
N THR A 146 6.45 -16.75 1.57
CA THR A 146 7.90 -16.65 1.34
C THR A 146 8.27 -15.34 0.64
N ILE A 147 7.42 -14.89 -0.30
CA ILE A 147 7.59 -13.62 -1.01
C ILE A 147 7.34 -12.44 -0.07
N ILE A 148 6.30 -12.51 0.77
CA ILE A 148 5.98 -11.47 1.76
C ILE A 148 7.08 -11.33 2.81
N GLN A 149 7.66 -12.45 3.26
CA GLN A 149 8.71 -12.45 4.27
C GLN A 149 10.02 -11.90 3.71
N ALA A 150 10.38 -12.29 2.49
CA ALA A 150 11.58 -11.77 1.85
C ALA A 150 11.45 -10.29 1.39
N ILE A 151 10.23 -9.79 1.13
CA ILE A 151 9.97 -8.35 0.96
C ILE A 151 10.21 -7.59 2.27
N GLY A 152 9.79 -8.14 3.41
CA GLY A 152 10.09 -7.57 4.73
C GLY A 152 11.59 -7.54 5.04
N ASP A 153 12.32 -8.57 4.61
CA ASP A 153 13.77 -8.65 4.80
C ASP A 153 14.54 -7.67 3.88
N VAL A 154 14.05 -7.36 2.68
CA VAL A 154 14.63 -6.34 1.79
C VAL A 154 14.34 -4.92 2.30
N GLN A 155 13.17 -4.67 2.89
CA GLN A 155 12.88 -3.41 3.57
C GLN A 155 13.85 -3.18 4.74
N THR A 156 14.10 -4.22 5.54
CA THR A 156 15.03 -4.14 6.67
C THR A 156 16.48 -3.88 6.24
N ASP A 157 16.91 -4.47 5.12
CA ASP A 157 18.26 -4.24 4.58
C ASP A 157 18.41 -2.89 3.90
N THR A 158 17.36 -2.39 3.24
CA THR A 158 17.36 -1.05 2.64
C THR A 158 17.44 0.00 3.73
N GLU A 159 16.74 -0.21 4.86
CA GLU A 159 16.87 0.62 6.06
C GLU A 159 18.29 0.55 6.67
N ALA A 160 18.95 -0.61 6.64
CA ALA A 160 20.33 -0.78 7.11
C ALA A 160 21.37 -0.12 6.19
N VAL A 161 21.23 -0.25 4.86
CA VAL A 161 22.08 0.43 3.88
C VAL A 161 21.87 1.95 3.95
N HIS A 162 20.65 2.41 4.19
CA HIS A 162 20.37 3.83 4.41
C HIS A 162 21.06 4.36 5.68
N LEU A 163 21.08 3.57 6.75
CA LEU A 163 21.83 3.88 7.99
C LEU A 163 23.36 3.87 7.78
N ASP A 164 23.87 2.97 6.93
CA ASP A 164 25.30 2.90 6.59
C ASP A 164 25.73 4.03 5.63
N VAL A 165 24.84 4.49 4.75
CA VAL A 165 25.04 5.67 3.89
C VAL A 165 24.98 6.97 4.70
N GLU A 166 24.06 7.09 5.67
CA GLU A 166 24.04 8.19 6.66
C GLU A 166 25.35 8.29 7.47
N ASN A 167 26.08 7.18 7.63
CA ASN A 167 27.36 7.14 8.36
C ASN A 167 28.59 7.47 7.48
N CYS A 168 28.48 7.41 6.15
CA CYS A 168 29.54 7.72 5.19
C CYS A 168 29.32 9.11 4.57
N GLY A 169 29.51 10.16 5.37
CA GLY A 169 29.03 11.52 5.10
C GLY A 169 29.62 12.34 3.93
N GLU A 170 30.00 11.76 2.78
CA GLU A 170 30.39 12.57 1.60
C GLU A 170 30.09 11.86 0.26
N LEU A 171 28.91 12.07 -0.36
CA LEU A 171 28.71 11.93 -1.82
C LEU A 171 27.67 12.96 -2.32
N HIS A 172 27.90 13.53 -3.51
CA HIS A 172 27.12 14.67 -4.06
C HIS A 172 25.75 14.26 -4.65
N ASP A 173 24.74 15.10 -4.35
CA ASP A 173 23.29 15.01 -4.64
C ASP A 173 22.84 14.48 -6.03
N THR A 174 23.67 14.60 -7.06
CA THR A 174 23.25 14.32 -8.45
C THR A 174 23.46 12.86 -8.87
N GLU A 175 24.48 12.19 -8.32
CA GLU A 175 24.72 10.77 -8.61
C GLU A 175 23.75 9.85 -7.86
N VAL A 176 23.33 10.26 -6.65
CA VAL A 176 22.38 9.51 -5.81
C VAL A 176 20.98 9.53 -6.43
N THR A 177 20.54 10.68 -6.94
CA THR A 177 19.23 10.82 -7.59
C THR A 177 19.15 10.07 -8.93
N GLU A 178 20.16 10.20 -9.79
CA GLU A 178 20.20 9.45 -11.05
C GLU A 178 20.31 7.93 -10.83
N SER A 179 21.00 7.50 -9.77
CA SER A 179 21.12 6.07 -9.41
C SER A 179 19.80 5.50 -8.90
N VAL A 180 19.05 6.26 -8.11
CA VAL A 180 17.73 5.82 -7.61
C VAL A 180 16.68 5.81 -8.72
N ASP A 181 16.60 6.86 -9.55
CA ASP A 181 15.64 6.91 -10.67
C ASP A 181 15.90 5.80 -11.70
N SER A 182 17.18 5.46 -11.93
CA SER A 182 17.61 4.36 -12.80
C SER A 182 17.24 2.98 -12.22
N ALA A 183 17.47 2.78 -10.92
CA ALA A 183 17.07 1.55 -10.22
C ALA A 183 15.54 1.38 -10.20
N GLU A 184 14.81 2.47 -9.99
CA GLU A 184 13.34 2.50 -9.95
C GLU A 184 12.71 2.17 -11.31
N SER A 185 13.23 2.75 -12.39
CA SER A 185 12.80 2.44 -13.77
C SER A 185 13.07 0.98 -14.14
N THR A 186 14.20 0.43 -13.70
CA THR A 186 14.61 -0.95 -13.99
C THR A 186 13.73 -1.96 -13.25
N VAL A 187 13.44 -1.74 -11.97
CA VAL A 187 12.55 -2.60 -11.17
C VAL A 187 11.13 -2.64 -11.77
N VAL A 188 10.60 -1.49 -12.19
CA VAL A 188 9.26 -1.36 -12.81
C VAL A 188 9.18 -2.14 -14.12
N GLN A 189 10.18 -1.98 -14.99
CA GLN A 189 10.24 -2.70 -16.26
C GLN A 189 10.38 -4.21 -16.05
N ASN A 190 11.05 -4.65 -14.99
CA ASN A 190 11.29 -6.05 -14.73
C ASN A 190 10.05 -6.81 -14.23
N PHE A 191 9.20 -6.17 -13.42
CA PHE A 191 7.96 -6.78 -12.93
C PHE A 191 6.87 -6.92 -14.00
N ASP A 192 6.72 -5.94 -14.90
CA ASP A 192 5.71 -5.99 -15.97
C ASP A 192 5.97 -7.12 -16.98
N ALA A 193 7.23 -7.58 -17.11
CA ALA A 193 7.63 -8.66 -18.02
C ALA A 193 7.44 -10.08 -17.44
N ILE A 194 7.55 -10.26 -16.12
CA ILE A 194 7.46 -11.57 -15.43
C ILE A 194 6.02 -12.07 -15.33
N LEU A 195 5.07 -11.17 -15.03
CA LEU A 195 3.72 -11.57 -14.62
C LEU A 195 2.67 -11.41 -15.73
N GLY A 196 3.07 -10.90 -16.89
CA GLY A 196 2.15 -10.44 -17.92
C GLY A 196 1.26 -9.31 -17.42
N ASP A 197 0.54 -8.66 -18.33
CA ASP A 197 -0.31 -7.48 -18.10
C ASP A 197 -1.43 -7.74 -17.07
N SER A 198 -1.07 -7.78 -15.80
CA SER A 198 -1.96 -8.01 -14.67
C SER A 198 -2.02 -6.72 -13.87
N GLY A 199 -3.06 -5.92 -14.14
CA GLY A 199 -3.32 -4.61 -13.52
C GLY A 199 -3.50 -4.60 -11.98
N LYS A 200 -3.16 -5.70 -11.30
CA LYS A 200 -3.03 -5.80 -9.85
C LYS A 200 -1.65 -5.39 -9.34
N LEU A 201 -0.58 -5.60 -10.13
CA LEU A 201 0.78 -5.23 -9.73
C LEU A 201 1.15 -3.78 -10.02
N THR A 202 0.56 -3.17 -11.06
CA THR A 202 0.73 -1.74 -11.38
C THR A 202 0.43 -0.87 -10.16
N LYS A 203 -0.54 -1.26 -9.32
CA LYS A 203 -0.88 -0.56 -8.07
C LYS A 203 0.12 -0.77 -6.94
N VAL A 204 0.82 -1.91 -6.91
CA VAL A 204 1.88 -2.19 -5.92
C VAL A 204 3.15 -1.45 -6.30
N ILE A 205 3.46 -1.44 -7.60
CA ILE A 205 4.57 -0.69 -8.19
C ILE A 205 4.34 0.82 -8.06
N ASP A 206 3.16 1.34 -8.36
CA ASP A 206 2.85 2.78 -8.19
C ASP A 206 2.88 3.20 -6.71
N LYS A 207 2.57 2.26 -5.80
CA LYS A 207 2.71 2.48 -4.35
C LYS A 207 4.17 2.47 -3.91
N TRP A 208 5.03 1.68 -4.56
CA TRP A 208 6.46 1.66 -4.31
C TRP A 208 7.16 2.89 -4.90
N LYS A 209 6.79 3.31 -6.11
CA LYS A 209 7.24 4.56 -6.75
C LYS A 209 7.00 5.77 -5.86
N HIS A 210 5.78 5.87 -5.32
CA HIS A 210 5.44 6.94 -4.39
C HIS A 210 6.21 6.91 -3.06
N LEU A 211 6.72 5.75 -2.65
CA LEU A 211 7.48 5.61 -1.40
C LEU A 211 8.96 5.96 -1.60
N VAL A 212 9.55 5.54 -2.72
CA VAL A 212 10.97 5.79 -3.04
C VAL A 212 11.19 7.26 -3.41
N GLN A 213 10.36 7.83 -4.30
CA GLN A 213 10.38 9.25 -4.65
C GLN A 213 10.25 10.15 -3.41
N HIS A 214 9.37 9.78 -2.47
CA HIS A 214 9.13 10.56 -1.25
C HIS A 214 10.29 10.48 -0.25
N ASN A 215 11.03 9.37 -0.19
CA ASN A 215 12.19 9.25 0.68
C ASN A 215 13.42 9.97 0.09
N VAL A 216 13.65 9.91 -1.22
CA VAL A 216 14.77 10.61 -1.88
C VAL A 216 14.63 12.14 -1.81
N GLU A 217 13.42 12.67 -2.04
CA GLU A 217 13.16 14.12 -1.97
C GLU A 217 13.33 14.70 -0.55
N ASN A 218 13.11 13.88 0.49
CA ASN A 218 13.27 14.27 1.90
C ASN A 218 14.73 14.25 2.38
N THR A 219 15.60 13.43 1.78
CA THR A 219 17.03 13.36 2.15
C THR A 219 17.82 14.54 1.56
N ILE A 220 17.61 14.87 0.28
CA ILE A 220 18.27 15.99 -0.43
C ILE A 220 17.93 17.35 0.22
N THR A 221 16.72 17.49 0.75
CA THR A 221 16.30 18.72 1.44
C THR A 221 16.91 18.86 2.84
N SER A 222 17.47 17.80 3.42
CA SER A 222 18.12 17.84 4.74
C SER A 222 19.62 18.17 4.68
N GLU A 223 20.31 17.87 3.57
CA GLU A 223 21.77 18.05 3.42
C GLU A 223 22.20 19.46 2.97
N ILE A 224 21.29 20.29 2.44
CA ILE A 224 21.60 21.63 1.89
C ILE A 224 21.84 22.72 2.97
N THR A 225 21.81 22.40 4.27
CA THR A 225 22.12 23.39 5.33
C THR A 225 23.47 23.14 6.00
N THR A 226 24.55 23.37 5.27
CA THR A 226 25.91 23.46 5.84
C THR A 226 26.21 24.87 6.35
N GLU A 227 26.54 25.00 7.65
CA GLU A 227 27.69 25.76 8.26
C GLU A 227 27.37 26.32 9.67
N PRO A 228 28.36 26.57 10.56
CA PRO A 228 29.62 25.84 10.78
C PRO A 228 29.89 25.50 12.27
N LEU A 229 30.86 24.61 12.49
CA LEU A 229 31.41 24.19 13.79
C LEU A 229 32.06 25.32 14.59
N GLY A 230 31.69 25.42 15.88
CA GLY A 230 32.41 26.13 16.94
C GLY A 230 32.20 25.44 18.29
N ASP A 231 33.26 24.84 18.82
CA ASP A 231 33.30 23.93 19.99
C ASP A 231 33.39 24.69 21.35
N PRO A 232 33.44 24.05 22.54
CA PRO A 232 32.35 23.96 23.49
C PRO A 232 32.72 24.55 24.88
N LEU A 233 31.76 24.51 25.81
CA LEU A 233 31.89 24.39 27.29
C LEU A 233 31.01 25.39 28.07
N GLN A 234 30.06 24.77 28.77
CA GLN A 234 29.63 25.02 30.14
C GLN A 234 28.70 26.20 30.48
N ASP A 235 27.67 25.80 31.25
CA ASP A 235 27.05 26.51 32.36
C ASP A 235 25.87 27.45 32.06
N ARG A 236 24.66 26.91 32.34
CA ARG A 236 23.69 27.38 33.38
C ARG A 236 22.29 26.90 32.97
N GLN A 237 21.75 25.81 33.52
CA GLN A 237 21.02 25.78 34.79
C GLN A 237 20.38 27.14 35.16
N ASN A 238 19.05 27.18 35.05
CA ASN A 238 18.09 28.23 35.44
C ASN A 238 17.69 29.24 34.34
N GLU A 239 16.63 28.93 33.60
CA GLU A 239 15.67 29.96 33.17
C GLU A 239 14.21 29.58 33.53
N PRO A 240 13.39 30.53 34.00
CA PRO A 240 12.02 30.31 34.44
C PRO A 240 11.01 30.58 33.31
N THR A 241 10.73 29.60 32.46
CA THR A 241 9.66 29.73 31.42
C THR A 241 8.84 28.46 31.18
N LEU A 242 9.03 27.39 31.95
CA LEU A 242 8.24 26.14 31.81
C LEU A 242 6.90 26.16 32.57
N ASN A 243 6.66 27.12 33.47
CA ASN A 243 5.43 27.17 34.28
C ASN A 243 4.36 28.12 33.73
N ALA A 244 4.65 28.97 32.75
CA ALA A 244 3.68 29.91 32.19
C ALA A 244 2.75 29.27 31.14
N ALA A 245 3.18 28.20 30.49
CA ALA A 245 2.38 27.47 29.48
C ALA A 245 1.37 26.47 30.09
N ALA A 246 1.44 26.20 31.39
CA ALA A 246 0.60 25.21 32.06
C ALA A 246 -0.65 25.81 32.76
N GLU A 247 -0.73 27.14 32.90
CA GLU A 247 -1.80 27.83 33.63
C GLU A 247 -2.64 28.76 32.73
N SER A 248 -3.09 28.25 31.59
CA SER A 248 -4.30 28.73 30.89
C SER A 248 -4.62 27.63 29.86
N VAL A 249 -5.79 26.99 29.85
CA VAL A 249 -6.99 27.50 29.20
C VAL A 249 -8.07 26.41 29.34
N LYS A 250 -9.28 26.78 29.76
CA LYS A 250 -10.49 26.04 29.39
C LYS A 250 -10.70 26.26 27.89
N MET A 251 -10.48 25.24 27.08
CA MET A 251 -10.44 25.34 25.61
C MET A 251 -11.82 25.61 25.02
N ASP A 252 -12.18 26.89 24.97
CA ASP A 252 -13.28 27.45 24.17
C ASP A 252 -12.79 28.81 23.63
N ASN A 253 -11.92 28.83 22.60
CA ASN A 253 -11.82 29.89 21.57
C ASN A 253 -10.59 29.74 20.65
N ASP A 254 -10.78 30.09 19.37
CA ASP A 254 -9.80 30.02 18.28
C ASP A 254 -8.56 30.94 18.42
N ASN A 255 -8.58 31.87 19.37
CA ASN A 255 -7.52 32.87 19.53
C ASN A 255 -6.34 32.38 20.39
N ASP A 256 -6.55 31.38 21.26
CA ASP A 256 -5.57 30.97 22.27
C ASP A 256 -4.57 29.92 21.72
N ILE A 257 -4.93 29.21 20.64
CA ILE A 257 -4.02 28.25 19.96
C ILE A 257 -2.91 29.00 19.20
N ALA A 258 -3.19 30.22 18.71
CA ALA A 258 -2.22 31.06 18.02
C ALA A 258 -1.12 31.59 18.96
N GLU A 259 -1.38 31.66 20.26
CA GLU A 259 -0.38 32.13 21.24
C GLU A 259 0.63 31.02 21.60
N VAL A 260 0.18 29.75 21.65
CA VAL A 260 1.04 28.55 21.81
C VAL A 260 2.00 28.37 20.63
N THR A 261 1.70 28.96 19.47
CA THR A 261 2.58 28.93 18.29
C THR A 261 3.65 30.01 18.25
N SER A 262 3.70 30.97 19.18
CA SER A 262 4.62 32.11 19.03
C SER A 262 6.07 31.90 19.51
N ASP A 263 6.39 30.81 20.23
CA ASP A 263 7.78 30.49 20.65
C ASP A 263 8.13 28.98 20.65
N GLY A 264 7.43 28.13 19.87
CA GLY A 264 7.76 26.68 19.86
C GLY A 264 6.98 25.72 18.93
N GLY A 265 5.89 26.11 18.29
CA GLY A 265 5.23 25.37 17.20
C GLY A 265 4.88 23.88 17.44
N ILE A 266 4.56 23.15 16.35
CA ILE A 266 4.31 21.69 16.37
C ILE A 266 5.49 20.89 16.96
N PRO A 267 6.78 21.23 16.69
CA PRO A 267 7.92 20.52 17.28
C PRO A 267 7.91 20.46 18.82
N SER A 268 7.59 21.56 19.49
CA SER A 268 7.49 21.58 20.96
C SER A 268 6.35 20.71 21.48
N LEU A 269 5.21 20.65 20.78
CA LEU A 269 4.11 19.74 21.14
C LEU A 269 4.55 18.28 21.01
N VAL A 270 5.28 17.92 19.96
CA VAL A 270 5.82 16.56 19.79
C VAL A 270 6.86 16.23 20.86
N ALA A 271 7.71 17.20 21.25
CA ALA A 271 8.66 17.03 22.35
C ALA A 271 7.94 16.80 23.70
N LEU A 272 6.92 17.59 24.00
CA LEU A 272 6.09 17.42 25.21
C LEU A 272 5.34 16.09 25.20
N LEU A 273 4.87 15.64 24.03
CA LEU A 273 4.23 14.34 23.89
C LEU A 273 5.19 13.18 24.25
N ARG A 274 6.49 13.33 23.94
CA ARG A 274 7.52 12.30 24.22
C ARG A 274 8.01 12.32 25.66
N ALA A 275 8.27 13.50 26.21
CA ALA A 275 9.03 13.66 27.46
C ALA A 275 8.29 14.42 28.57
N GLY A 276 7.09 14.91 28.31
CA GLY A 276 6.27 15.63 29.30
C GLY A 276 5.73 14.71 30.39
N ALA A 277 5.33 15.32 31.51
CA ALA A 277 4.53 14.65 32.52
C ALA A 277 3.11 14.36 32.00
N ASP A 278 2.34 13.53 32.71
CA ASP A 278 1.04 13.05 32.23
C ASP A 278 0.11 14.17 31.73
N GLU A 279 0.01 15.26 32.48
CA GLU A 279 -0.81 16.43 32.12
C GLU A 279 -0.30 17.13 30.85
N GLN A 280 1.02 17.29 30.72
CA GLN A 280 1.63 17.92 29.55
C GLN A 280 1.46 17.07 28.29
N GLN A 281 1.60 15.74 28.42
CA GLN A 281 1.33 14.80 27.32
C GLN A 281 -0.14 14.83 26.91
N CYS A 282 -1.06 14.96 27.88
CA CYS A 282 -2.49 15.08 27.64
C CYS A 282 -2.81 16.36 26.84
N GLN A 283 -2.28 17.50 27.29
CA GLN A 283 -2.43 18.79 26.63
C GLN A 283 -1.81 18.80 25.23
N ALA A 284 -0.62 18.21 25.07
CA ALA A 284 0.04 18.07 23.78
C ALA A 284 -0.79 17.22 22.81
N ALA A 285 -1.32 16.08 23.25
CA ALA A 285 -2.19 15.23 22.43
C ALA A 285 -3.47 15.96 21.99
N SER A 286 -4.08 16.73 22.90
CA SER A 286 -5.28 17.54 22.60
C SER A 286 -4.99 18.64 21.57
N ALA A 287 -3.88 19.38 21.74
CA ALA A 287 -3.47 20.42 20.80
C ALA A 287 -3.17 19.83 19.41
N LEU A 288 -2.45 18.70 19.34
CA LEU A 288 -2.17 18.00 18.09
C LEU A 288 -3.45 17.49 17.41
N MET A 289 -4.43 17.00 18.19
CA MET A 289 -5.74 16.60 17.67
C MET A 289 -6.45 17.79 16.98
N ALA A 290 -6.49 18.95 17.64
CA ALA A 290 -7.12 20.15 17.09
C ALA A 290 -6.40 20.68 15.85
N LEU A 291 -5.05 20.67 15.84
CA LEU A 291 -4.27 21.09 14.69
C LEU A 291 -4.45 20.16 13.48
N ALA A 292 -4.52 18.85 13.72
CA ALA A 292 -4.73 17.84 12.68
C ALA A 292 -6.13 17.89 12.06
N ASP A 293 -7.15 18.29 12.82
CA ASP A 293 -8.53 18.45 12.32
C ASP A 293 -8.62 19.59 11.29
N ARG A 294 -7.96 20.71 11.59
CA ARG A 294 -8.11 21.98 10.85
C ARG A 294 -7.40 22.01 9.49
N ASP A 295 -6.25 21.36 9.37
CA ASP A 295 -5.40 21.50 8.17
C ASP A 295 -4.73 20.17 7.77
N ALA A 296 -4.82 19.85 6.47
CA ALA A 296 -4.13 18.70 5.88
C ALA A 296 -2.61 18.80 5.97
N THR A 297 -2.06 20.01 5.84
CA THR A 297 -0.62 20.29 5.94
C THR A 297 -0.13 19.99 7.36
N ASN A 298 -0.91 20.36 8.38
CA ASN A 298 -0.59 20.02 9.76
C ASN A 298 -0.56 18.50 9.97
N ARG A 299 -1.47 17.74 9.34
CA ARG A 299 -1.46 16.27 9.46
C ARG A 299 -0.18 15.65 8.93
N VAL A 300 0.35 16.18 7.84
CA VAL A 300 1.63 15.74 7.27
C VAL A 300 2.77 16.13 8.21
N GLU A 301 2.81 17.38 8.67
CA GLU A 301 3.91 17.88 9.50
C GLU A 301 3.97 17.21 10.87
N ILE A 302 2.83 17.00 11.53
CA ILE A 302 2.73 16.29 12.81
C ILE A 302 3.26 14.85 12.67
N ALA A 303 2.90 14.17 11.59
CA ALA A 303 3.39 12.82 11.31
C ALA A 303 4.90 12.82 11.03
N ARG A 304 5.38 13.73 10.17
CA ARG A 304 6.79 13.90 9.80
C ARG A 304 7.69 14.15 11.00
N LEU A 305 7.23 14.95 11.97
CA LEU A 305 7.94 15.21 13.23
C LEU A 305 7.94 14.00 14.19
N GLY A 306 7.27 12.90 13.83
CA GLY A 306 7.27 11.64 14.55
C GLY A 306 6.34 11.64 15.77
N ALA A 307 5.15 12.23 15.64
CA ALA A 307 4.14 12.21 16.70
C ALA A 307 3.37 10.87 16.79
N ILE A 308 3.30 10.10 15.70
CA ILE A 308 2.48 8.86 15.66
C ILE A 308 2.94 7.82 16.70
N PRO A 309 4.23 7.45 16.81
CA PRO A 309 4.66 6.48 17.81
C PRO A 309 4.31 6.86 19.27
N PRO A 310 4.60 8.09 19.77
CA PRO A 310 4.21 8.45 21.13
C PRO A 310 2.69 8.54 21.32
N LEU A 311 1.91 8.96 20.31
CA LEU A 311 0.44 8.88 20.38
C LEU A 311 -0.04 7.43 20.55
N VAL A 312 0.56 6.46 19.84
CA VAL A 312 0.22 5.04 20.00
C VAL A 312 0.61 4.51 21.38
N VAL A 313 1.70 5.00 21.98
CA VAL A 313 2.06 4.67 23.37
C VAL A 313 1.00 5.19 24.35
N LEU A 314 0.60 6.47 24.24
CA LEU A 314 -0.45 7.03 25.08
C LEU A 314 -1.79 6.30 24.91
N LEU A 315 -2.13 5.91 23.68
CA LEU A 315 -3.32 5.12 23.39
C LEU A 315 -3.33 3.77 24.12
N ARG A 316 -2.16 3.13 24.29
CA ARG A 316 -2.03 1.84 24.98
C ARG A 316 -2.03 1.97 26.49
N SER A 317 -1.20 2.86 27.02
CA SER A 317 -0.84 2.87 28.46
C SER A 317 -1.08 4.20 29.16
N GLY A 318 -1.64 5.20 28.48
CA GLY A 318 -1.92 6.51 29.08
C GLY A 318 -3.09 6.52 30.07
N THR A 319 -3.26 7.67 30.71
CA THR A 319 -4.46 8.03 31.48
C THR A 319 -5.69 8.09 30.59
N ASP A 320 -6.88 8.18 31.19
CA ASP A 320 -8.12 8.19 30.40
C ASP A 320 -8.21 9.37 29.43
N GLY A 321 -7.76 10.55 29.85
CA GLY A 321 -7.68 11.74 29.00
C GLY A 321 -6.65 11.58 27.88
N GLN A 322 -5.46 11.08 28.20
CA GLN A 322 -4.41 10.82 27.20
C GLN A 322 -4.87 9.83 26.13
N LYS A 323 -5.54 8.74 26.53
CA LYS A 323 -6.11 7.75 25.61
C LYS A 323 -7.15 8.36 24.69
N SER A 324 -8.03 9.20 25.24
CA SER A 324 -9.06 9.90 24.47
C SER A 324 -8.43 10.80 23.40
N PHE A 325 -7.56 11.73 23.80
CA PHE A 325 -6.93 12.66 22.87
C PHE A 325 -5.98 11.98 21.90
N ALA A 326 -5.28 10.92 22.33
CA ALA A 326 -4.45 10.14 21.42
C ALA A 326 -5.28 9.45 20.34
N ALA A 327 -6.42 8.84 20.69
CA ALA A 327 -7.33 8.24 19.72
C ALA A 327 -7.86 9.29 18.73
N GLY A 328 -8.28 10.46 19.23
CA GLY A 328 -8.77 11.55 18.39
C GLY A 328 -7.68 12.12 17.47
N ALA A 329 -6.48 12.36 17.99
CA ALA A 329 -5.34 12.83 17.20
C ALA A 329 -4.98 11.84 16.09
N LEU A 330 -4.86 10.54 16.40
CA LEU A 330 -4.60 9.50 15.39
C LEU A 330 -5.73 9.43 14.36
N GLY A 331 -6.98 9.57 14.78
CA GLY A 331 -8.13 9.62 13.87
C GLY A 331 -8.09 10.80 12.92
N ASN A 332 -7.71 11.98 13.41
CA ASN A 332 -7.58 13.18 12.58
C ASN A 332 -6.39 13.06 11.65
N LEU A 333 -5.23 12.60 12.12
CA LEU A 333 -4.04 12.34 11.30
C LEU A 333 -4.32 11.37 10.14
N ALA A 334 -5.17 10.36 10.36
CA ALA A 334 -5.61 9.41 9.33
C ALA A 334 -6.55 10.02 8.26
N ASN A 335 -7.23 11.13 8.58
CA ASN A 335 -8.27 11.69 7.71
C ASN A 335 -7.68 12.25 6.41
N GLY A 336 -8.01 11.61 5.29
CA GLY A 336 -7.56 12.02 3.96
C GLY A 336 -6.05 11.92 3.73
N ASN A 337 -5.32 11.16 4.56
CA ASN A 337 -3.88 10.95 4.39
C ASN A 337 -3.54 9.44 4.41
N ASP A 338 -3.17 8.89 3.26
CA ASP A 338 -3.00 7.46 3.03
C ASP A 338 -1.73 6.90 3.69
N ALA A 339 -0.65 7.70 3.70
CA ALA A 339 0.60 7.38 4.36
C ALA A 339 0.38 7.27 5.88
N ASN A 340 -0.26 8.29 6.48
CA ASN A 340 -0.59 8.28 7.91
C ASN A 340 -1.49 7.10 8.28
N ARG A 341 -2.49 6.74 7.45
CA ARG A 341 -3.32 5.55 7.71
C ARG A 341 -2.51 4.27 7.78
N THR A 342 -1.53 4.13 6.90
CA THR A 342 -0.65 2.96 6.85
C THR A 342 0.32 2.95 8.03
N GLU A 343 0.93 4.08 8.36
CA GLU A 343 1.86 4.19 9.48
C GLU A 343 1.16 3.93 10.83
N ILE A 344 0.01 4.56 11.07
CA ILE A 344 -0.76 4.39 12.32
C ILE A 344 -1.14 2.92 12.53
N ALA A 345 -1.59 2.24 11.46
CA ALA A 345 -1.86 0.80 11.51
C ALA A 345 -0.57 -0.01 11.76
N GLY A 346 0.51 0.28 11.03
CA GLY A 346 1.81 -0.38 11.16
C GLY A 346 2.49 -0.22 12.52
N LYS A 347 2.24 0.89 13.24
CA LYS A 347 2.67 1.06 14.65
C LYS A 347 1.76 0.33 15.65
N GLY A 348 0.72 -0.35 15.17
CA GLY A 348 -0.17 -1.21 15.95
C GLY A 348 -1.22 -0.46 16.75
N ALA A 349 -1.81 0.60 16.18
CA ALA A 349 -2.88 1.37 16.83
C ALA A 349 -4.25 0.68 16.83
N ILE A 350 -4.51 -0.24 15.90
CA ILE A 350 -5.85 -0.83 15.66
C ILE A 350 -6.40 -1.55 16.90
N LEU A 351 -5.65 -2.50 17.47
CA LEU A 351 -6.13 -3.27 18.63
C LEU A 351 -6.37 -2.40 19.89
N PRO A 352 -5.50 -1.43 20.23
CA PRO A 352 -5.80 -0.45 21.28
C PRO A 352 -7.07 0.38 21.02
N LEU A 353 -7.32 0.83 19.78
CA LEU A 353 -8.56 1.53 19.43
C LEU A 353 -9.80 0.64 19.65
N ILE A 354 -9.73 -0.63 19.22
CA ILE A 354 -10.81 -1.61 19.44
C ILE A 354 -11.03 -1.86 20.94
N THR A 355 -9.96 -1.82 21.74
CA THR A 355 -10.05 -1.95 23.20
C THR A 355 -10.81 -0.77 23.81
N LEU A 356 -10.48 0.48 23.43
CA LEU A 356 -11.24 1.66 23.85
C LEU A 356 -12.71 1.59 23.42
N LEU A 357 -12.99 1.06 22.22
CA LEU A 357 -14.35 0.90 21.75
C LEU A 357 -15.18 -0.06 22.63
N ARG A 358 -14.55 -1.11 23.19
CA ARG A 358 -15.19 -2.10 24.06
C ARG A 358 -15.34 -1.61 25.50
N THR A 359 -14.29 -1.03 26.08
CA THR A 359 -14.22 -0.79 27.53
C THR A 359 -14.05 0.67 27.93
N GLY A 360 -13.88 1.57 26.96
CA GLY A 360 -13.66 2.99 27.23
C GLY A 360 -14.91 3.73 27.73
N ASN A 361 -14.67 4.94 28.23
CA ASN A 361 -15.73 5.90 28.50
C ASN A 361 -16.33 6.46 27.18
N ASP A 362 -17.33 7.31 27.28
CA ASP A 362 -18.07 7.77 26.10
C ASP A 362 -17.19 8.55 25.10
N GLU A 363 -16.29 9.38 25.59
CA GLU A 363 -15.38 10.17 24.76
C GLU A 363 -14.34 9.27 24.06
N GLN A 364 -13.77 8.31 24.81
CA GLN A 364 -12.83 7.33 24.26
C GLN A 364 -13.47 6.46 23.17
N LYS A 365 -14.71 6.03 23.36
CA LYS A 365 -15.47 5.26 22.36
C LYS A 365 -15.75 6.07 21.11
N LEU A 366 -16.11 7.35 21.28
CA LEU A 366 -16.35 8.29 20.19
C LEU A 366 -15.10 8.43 19.33
N HIS A 367 -13.97 8.81 19.94
CA HIS A 367 -12.70 8.98 19.24
C HIS A 367 -12.19 7.67 18.62
N ALA A 368 -12.34 6.54 19.32
CA ALA A 368 -11.96 5.24 18.78
C ALA A 368 -12.77 4.86 17.53
N ALA A 369 -14.09 5.07 17.54
CA ALA A 369 -14.94 4.81 16.38
C ALA A 369 -14.57 5.70 15.19
N GLY A 370 -14.33 7.00 15.43
CA GLY A 370 -13.88 7.93 14.40
C GLY A 370 -12.52 7.54 13.82
N ALA A 371 -11.55 7.20 14.67
CA ALA A 371 -10.23 6.78 14.24
C ALA A 371 -10.26 5.48 13.41
N LEU A 372 -10.97 4.46 13.87
CA LEU A 372 -11.15 3.21 13.10
C LEU A 372 -11.84 3.47 11.76
N GLY A 373 -12.86 4.34 11.74
CA GLY A 373 -13.54 4.73 10.51
C GLY A 373 -12.61 5.42 9.51
N ASN A 374 -11.76 6.34 9.98
CA ASN A 374 -10.78 7.01 9.12
C ASN A 374 -9.68 6.04 8.65
N LEU A 375 -9.16 5.19 9.53
CA LEU A 375 -8.17 4.17 9.17
C LEU A 375 -8.68 3.17 8.12
N ALA A 376 -9.96 2.82 8.16
CA ALA A 376 -10.62 1.95 7.19
C ALA A 376 -10.86 2.62 5.83
N ASN A 377 -10.94 3.96 5.78
CA ASN A 377 -11.32 4.69 4.58
C ASN A 377 -10.27 4.52 3.48
N ASN A 378 -10.69 4.06 2.29
CA ASN A 378 -9.82 3.82 1.13
C ASN A 378 -8.52 3.06 1.44
N ASN A 379 -8.52 2.15 2.44
CA ASN A 379 -7.36 1.34 2.78
C ASN A 379 -7.77 -0.11 3.04
N ASP A 380 -7.60 -0.97 2.03
CA ASP A 380 -8.09 -2.35 2.04
C ASP A 380 -7.41 -3.21 3.11
N ALA A 381 -6.11 -3.03 3.30
CA ALA A 381 -5.33 -3.74 4.32
C ALA A 381 -5.86 -3.41 5.73
N ASN A 382 -6.06 -2.13 6.03
CA ASN A 382 -6.61 -1.69 7.30
C ASN A 382 -8.05 -2.21 7.50
N ARG A 383 -8.90 -2.23 6.46
CA ARG A 383 -10.26 -2.79 6.58
C ARG A 383 -10.26 -4.25 6.96
N ILE A 384 -9.36 -5.04 6.36
CA ILE A 384 -9.21 -6.46 6.66
C ILE A 384 -8.71 -6.64 8.08
N GLU A 385 -7.67 -5.90 8.49
CA GLU A 385 -7.10 -5.99 9.83
C GLU A 385 -8.13 -5.59 10.90
N ILE A 386 -8.79 -4.43 10.76
CA ILE A 386 -9.80 -3.95 11.70
C ILE A 386 -10.94 -4.97 11.89
N ALA A 387 -11.42 -5.59 10.79
CA ALA A 387 -12.43 -6.63 10.87
C ALA A 387 -11.90 -7.91 11.52
N ARG A 388 -10.69 -8.36 11.15
CA ARG A 388 -10.04 -9.56 11.71
C ARG A 388 -9.81 -9.44 13.22
N GLU A 389 -9.44 -8.26 13.71
CA GLU A 389 -9.27 -7.98 15.15
C GLU A 389 -10.61 -7.82 15.90
N GLY A 390 -11.74 -7.95 15.19
CA GLY A 390 -13.08 -8.04 15.76
C GLY A 390 -13.69 -6.69 16.13
N ALA A 391 -13.46 -5.65 15.33
CA ALA A 391 -14.06 -4.33 15.53
C ALA A 391 -15.57 -4.27 15.18
N THR A 392 -16.07 -5.18 14.34
CA THR A 392 -17.45 -5.15 13.83
C THR A 392 -18.48 -5.14 14.96
N SER A 393 -18.41 -6.12 15.87
CA SER A 393 -19.38 -6.24 16.97
C SER A 393 -19.43 -5.01 17.90
N PRO A 394 -18.30 -4.50 18.44
CA PRO A 394 -18.34 -3.30 19.29
C PRO A 394 -18.78 -2.04 18.55
N LEU A 395 -18.50 -1.90 17.24
CA LEU A 395 -19.04 -0.79 16.44
C LEU A 395 -20.57 -0.89 16.31
N VAL A 396 -21.11 -2.10 16.14
CA VAL A 396 -22.57 -2.30 16.08
C VAL A 396 -23.24 -2.05 17.42
N VAL A 397 -22.62 -2.46 18.54
CA VAL A 397 -23.10 -2.10 19.88
C VAL A 397 -23.13 -0.58 20.05
N LEU A 398 -22.06 0.11 19.65
CA LEU A 398 -22.00 1.57 19.73
C LEU A 398 -23.07 2.24 18.85
N LEU A 399 -23.32 1.71 17.66
CA LEU A 399 -24.41 2.16 16.78
C LEU A 399 -25.81 1.99 17.43
N GLN A 400 -26.01 0.93 18.22
CA GLN A 400 -27.30 0.62 18.83
C GLN A 400 -27.56 1.42 20.11
N SER A 401 -26.55 1.55 20.98
CA SER A 401 -26.72 2.08 22.34
C SER A 401 -25.88 3.30 22.68
N GLY A 402 -25.08 3.81 21.74
CA GLY A 402 -24.24 4.99 21.95
C GLY A 402 -25.03 6.31 22.03
N THR A 403 -24.31 7.38 22.35
CA THR A 403 -24.77 8.76 22.17
C THR A 403 -25.02 9.05 20.70
N ASP A 404 -25.75 10.11 20.38
CA ASP A 404 -26.03 10.48 18.99
C ASP A 404 -24.74 10.62 18.16
N GLU A 405 -23.74 11.32 18.72
CA GLU A 405 -22.44 11.47 18.06
C GLU A 405 -21.70 10.14 17.89
N GLN A 406 -21.71 9.27 18.90
CA GLN A 406 -21.12 7.92 18.80
C GLN A 406 -21.79 7.09 17.70
N LYS A 407 -23.12 7.16 17.57
CA LYS A 407 -23.86 6.46 16.51
C LYS A 407 -23.47 6.96 15.12
N LEU A 408 -23.27 8.26 14.98
CA LEU A 408 -22.81 8.88 13.73
C LEU A 408 -21.46 8.29 13.30
N PHE A 409 -20.46 8.31 14.18
CA PHE A 409 -19.13 7.78 13.88
C PHE A 409 -19.14 6.26 13.68
N ALA A 410 -19.93 5.52 14.47
CA ALA A 410 -20.10 4.08 14.30
C ALA A 410 -20.70 3.73 12.92
N ALA A 411 -21.74 4.45 12.48
CA ALA A 411 -22.34 4.27 11.17
C ALA A 411 -21.31 4.51 10.04
N ARG A 412 -20.55 5.60 10.12
CA ARG A 412 -19.49 5.92 9.15
C ARG A 412 -18.40 4.85 9.12
N ALA A 413 -17.94 4.40 10.29
CA ALA A 413 -16.93 3.35 10.39
C ALA A 413 -17.40 2.01 9.79
N LEU A 414 -18.64 1.59 10.10
CA LEU A 414 -19.24 0.39 9.52
C LEU A 414 -19.41 0.52 7.99
N GLY A 415 -19.81 1.69 7.50
CA GLY A 415 -19.89 1.95 6.06
C GLY A 415 -18.53 1.84 5.37
N ASN A 416 -17.48 2.39 5.97
CA ASN A 416 -16.12 2.25 5.45
C ASN A 416 -15.66 0.80 5.45
N LEU A 417 -15.88 0.05 6.54
CA LEU A 417 -15.55 -1.38 6.62
C LEU A 417 -16.29 -2.23 5.58
N ALA A 418 -17.53 -1.87 5.24
CA ALA A 418 -18.33 -2.54 4.22
C ALA A 418 -17.88 -2.24 2.78
N HIS A 419 -17.00 -1.26 2.56
CA HIS A 419 -16.63 -0.85 1.21
C HIS A 419 -15.78 -1.93 0.50
N ASN A 420 -16.27 -2.41 -0.65
CA ASN A 420 -15.64 -3.44 -1.49
C ASN A 420 -15.15 -4.68 -0.71
N ASN A 421 -15.88 -5.08 0.34
CA ASN A 421 -15.53 -6.21 1.18
C ASN A 421 -16.79 -7.01 1.56
N ASP A 422 -17.09 -8.07 0.81
CA ASP A 422 -18.29 -8.88 1.00
C ASP A 422 -18.31 -9.65 2.33
N THR A 423 -17.13 -10.05 2.83
CA THR A 423 -17.00 -10.68 4.15
C THR A 423 -17.47 -9.72 5.25
N ASN A 424 -16.97 -8.49 5.23
CA ASN A 424 -17.36 -7.46 6.20
C ASN A 424 -18.85 -7.11 6.05
N ARG A 425 -19.37 -6.99 4.82
CA ARG A 425 -20.80 -6.73 4.59
C ARG A 425 -21.68 -7.81 5.20
N ALA A 426 -21.33 -9.08 5.01
CA ALA A 426 -22.06 -10.21 5.57
C ALA A 426 -21.98 -10.22 7.11
N GLU A 427 -20.82 -9.91 7.68
CA GLU A 427 -20.62 -9.82 9.12
C GLU A 427 -21.46 -8.70 9.75
N ILE A 428 -21.39 -7.49 9.21
CA ILE A 428 -22.17 -6.33 9.66
C ILE A 428 -23.68 -6.62 9.60
N ALA A 429 -24.13 -7.27 8.51
CA ALA A 429 -25.53 -7.68 8.36
C ALA A 429 -25.93 -8.83 9.30
N ARG A 430 -24.98 -9.65 9.77
CA ARG A 430 -25.22 -10.72 10.76
C ARG A 430 -25.35 -10.15 12.17
N GLU A 431 -24.54 -9.14 12.51
CA GLU A 431 -24.54 -8.42 13.79
C GLU A 431 -25.77 -7.50 14.00
N GLN A 432 -26.73 -7.47 13.07
CA GLN A 432 -27.97 -6.67 13.19
C GLN A 432 -27.77 -5.15 13.16
N ALA A 433 -26.80 -4.65 12.38
CA ALA A 433 -26.62 -3.20 12.19
C ALA A 433 -27.74 -2.54 11.36
N ILE A 434 -28.29 -3.28 10.39
CA ILE A 434 -29.20 -2.74 9.34
C ILE A 434 -30.43 -2.01 9.91
N PRO A 435 -31.21 -2.59 10.86
CA PRO A 435 -32.40 -1.90 11.38
C PRO A 435 -32.08 -0.55 12.02
N THR A 436 -30.96 -0.47 12.77
CA THR A 436 -30.53 0.78 13.41
C THR A 436 -30.08 1.81 12.38
N LEU A 437 -29.37 1.39 11.33
CA LEU A 437 -29.02 2.29 10.21
C LEU A 437 -30.27 2.86 9.53
N VAL A 438 -31.32 2.06 9.34
CA VAL A 438 -32.60 2.53 8.78
C VAL A 438 -33.26 3.57 9.68
N GLU A 439 -33.28 3.35 11.00
CA GLU A 439 -33.84 4.34 11.94
C GLU A 439 -33.02 5.64 11.96
N LEU A 440 -31.69 5.60 11.78
CA LEU A 440 -30.88 6.81 11.60
C LEU A 440 -31.29 7.60 10.34
N VAL A 441 -31.58 6.93 9.22
CA VAL A 441 -32.06 7.58 7.97
C VAL A 441 -33.44 8.21 8.15
N LYS A 442 -34.29 7.58 8.96
CA LYS A 442 -35.68 7.98 9.16
C LYS A 442 -35.86 9.15 10.12
N GLY A 443 -35.12 9.17 11.23
CA GLY A 443 -35.37 10.10 12.34
C GLY A 443 -34.15 10.89 12.81
N GLY A 444 -32.97 10.69 12.23
CA GLY A 444 -31.75 11.36 12.66
C GLY A 444 -31.63 12.82 12.20
N THR A 445 -30.60 13.52 12.71
CA THR A 445 -30.18 14.82 12.16
C THR A 445 -29.70 14.68 10.71
N LYS A 446 -29.37 15.80 10.07
CA LYS A 446 -28.85 15.80 8.70
C LYS A 446 -27.68 14.82 8.53
N GLU A 447 -26.73 14.87 9.45
CA GLU A 447 -25.50 14.09 9.49
C GLU A 447 -25.78 12.61 9.75
N HIS A 448 -26.71 12.30 10.66
CA HIS A 448 -27.13 10.93 10.94
C HIS A 448 -27.80 10.29 9.72
N ARG A 449 -28.70 11.04 9.06
CA ARG A 449 -29.38 10.55 7.86
C ARG A 449 -28.39 10.26 6.75
N HIS A 450 -27.42 11.15 6.55
CA HIS A 450 -26.33 10.95 5.59
C HIS A 450 -25.52 9.69 5.94
N SER A 451 -25.04 9.57 7.17
CA SER A 451 -24.15 8.46 7.57
C SER A 451 -24.87 7.11 7.59
N GLY A 452 -26.14 7.08 7.99
CA GLY A 452 -26.99 5.90 7.92
C GLY A 452 -27.19 5.44 6.48
N ALA A 453 -27.53 6.38 5.57
CA ALA A 453 -27.69 6.07 4.15
C ALA A 453 -26.36 5.63 3.52
N TYR A 454 -25.25 6.31 3.84
CA TYR A 454 -23.92 5.94 3.40
C TYR A 454 -23.58 4.49 3.75
N ALA A 455 -23.76 4.10 5.02
CA ALA A 455 -23.49 2.74 5.46
C ALA A 455 -24.40 1.72 4.76
N LEU A 456 -25.70 2.02 4.62
CA LEU A 456 -26.64 1.16 3.89
C LEU A 456 -26.23 1.00 2.42
N GLY A 457 -25.80 2.06 1.75
CA GLY A 457 -25.33 2.01 0.36
C GLY A 457 -24.08 1.14 0.21
N LYS A 458 -23.12 1.26 1.13
CA LYS A 458 -21.91 0.42 1.12
C LYS A 458 -22.24 -1.06 1.35
N LEU A 459 -23.23 -1.36 2.19
CA LEU A 459 -23.76 -2.71 2.40
C LEU A 459 -24.54 -3.23 1.18
N ALA A 460 -25.33 -2.38 0.54
CA ALA A 460 -26.15 -2.72 -0.63
C ALA A 460 -25.33 -3.11 -1.86
N GLY A 461 -24.06 -2.69 -1.94
CA GLY A 461 -23.13 -3.16 -2.97
C GLY A 461 -22.73 -4.64 -2.85
N GLY A 462 -23.17 -5.35 -1.80
CA GLY A 462 -22.90 -6.77 -1.58
C GLY A 462 -23.85 -7.71 -2.33
N ASN A 463 -23.89 -8.97 -1.90
CA ASN A 463 -24.78 -9.97 -2.47
C ASN A 463 -26.27 -9.73 -2.13
N ASP A 464 -27.14 -10.45 -2.83
CA ASP A 464 -28.59 -10.35 -2.67
C ASP A 464 -29.10 -10.68 -1.26
N SER A 465 -28.40 -11.50 -0.48
CA SER A 465 -28.80 -11.80 0.90
C SER A 465 -28.73 -10.53 1.76
N VAL A 466 -27.70 -9.71 1.58
CA VAL A 466 -27.57 -8.43 2.30
C VAL A 466 -28.61 -7.42 1.79
N ARG A 467 -28.81 -7.33 0.47
CA ARG A 467 -29.82 -6.43 -0.12
C ARG A 467 -31.23 -6.74 0.37
N LEU A 468 -31.61 -8.03 0.44
CA LEU A 468 -32.91 -8.45 0.97
C LEU A 468 -33.07 -8.03 2.42
N LYS A 469 -32.07 -8.24 3.28
CA LYS A 469 -32.12 -7.76 4.67
C LYS A 469 -32.31 -6.25 4.78
N ILE A 470 -31.71 -5.47 3.88
CA ILE A 470 -31.88 -4.01 3.85
C ILE A 470 -33.32 -3.65 3.45
N VAL A 471 -33.89 -4.31 2.45
CA VAL A 471 -35.27 -4.09 2.02
C VAL A 471 -36.26 -4.52 3.11
N ASP A 472 -36.08 -5.70 3.69
CA ASP A 472 -36.93 -6.28 4.75
C ASP A 472 -36.94 -5.42 6.03
N ALA A 473 -35.87 -4.66 6.26
CA ALA A 473 -35.78 -3.66 7.34
C ALA A 473 -36.56 -2.37 7.04
N ALA A 474 -37.40 -2.34 5.99
CA ALA A 474 -38.20 -1.19 5.57
C ALA A 474 -37.36 0.07 5.26
N SER A 475 -36.20 -0.11 4.62
CA SER A 475 -35.31 1.00 4.23
C SER A 475 -35.85 1.89 3.11
N ILE A 476 -36.74 1.38 2.25
CA ILE A 476 -37.17 2.10 1.04
C ILE A 476 -37.94 3.40 1.36
N PRO A 477 -38.95 3.44 2.25
CA PRO A 477 -39.64 4.69 2.55
C PRO A 477 -38.74 5.79 3.14
N PRO A 478 -37.85 5.52 4.13
CA PRO A 478 -36.88 6.51 4.61
C PRO A 478 -35.93 7.03 3.52
N LEU A 479 -35.44 6.14 2.63
CA LEU A 479 -34.59 6.54 1.51
C LEU A 479 -35.34 7.40 0.49
N VAL A 480 -36.60 7.08 0.20
CA VAL A 480 -37.48 7.90 -0.67
C VAL A 480 -37.76 9.27 -0.04
N ALA A 481 -37.96 9.34 1.28
CA ALA A 481 -38.09 10.61 1.98
C ALA A 481 -36.81 11.44 1.84
N LEU A 482 -35.64 10.82 2.01
CA LEU A 482 -34.33 11.45 1.82
C LEU A 482 -34.16 12.08 0.43
N LEU A 483 -34.68 11.45 -0.62
CA LEU A 483 -34.66 12.02 -1.98
C LEU A 483 -35.59 13.23 -2.16
N ARG A 484 -36.63 13.35 -1.35
CA ARG A 484 -37.65 14.42 -1.46
C ARG A 484 -37.31 15.64 -0.62
N ASP A 485 -36.88 15.41 0.62
CA ASP A 485 -36.71 16.45 1.64
C ASP A 485 -35.25 16.66 2.10
N GLY A 486 -34.32 15.81 1.65
CA GLY A 486 -32.91 15.97 1.96
C GLY A 486 -32.29 17.15 1.23
N ASP A 487 -31.13 17.61 1.71
CA ASP A 487 -30.28 18.48 0.91
C ASP A 487 -29.59 17.72 -0.24
N GLU A 488 -28.80 18.44 -1.03
CA GLU A 488 -28.16 17.87 -2.23
C GLU A 488 -27.25 16.67 -1.94
N GLU A 489 -26.54 16.68 -0.81
CA GLU A 489 -25.65 15.60 -0.40
C GLU A 489 -26.44 14.38 0.08
N GLN A 490 -27.50 14.62 0.86
CA GLN A 490 -28.43 13.61 1.32
C GLN A 490 -29.20 12.94 0.18
N LYS A 491 -29.68 13.72 -0.80
CA LYS A 491 -30.29 13.18 -2.02
C LYS A 491 -29.31 12.32 -2.79
N LEU A 492 -28.07 12.78 -2.94
CA LEU A 492 -27.03 12.04 -3.66
C LEU A 492 -26.73 10.70 -2.98
N ILE A 493 -26.53 10.69 -1.66
CA ILE A 493 -26.26 9.43 -0.94
C ILE A 493 -27.47 8.51 -0.88
N GLY A 494 -28.69 9.07 -0.84
CA GLY A 494 -29.92 8.29 -0.98
C GLY A 494 -30.03 7.61 -2.34
N LEU A 495 -29.68 8.32 -3.43
CA LEU A 495 -29.66 7.77 -4.79
C LEU A 495 -28.58 6.70 -4.95
N TYR A 496 -27.38 6.94 -4.43
CA TYR A 496 -26.32 5.94 -4.39
C TYR A 496 -26.78 4.65 -3.71
N THR A 497 -27.47 4.78 -2.58
CA THR A 497 -27.97 3.63 -1.81
C THR A 497 -29.05 2.87 -2.57
N LEU A 498 -30.04 3.58 -3.11
CA LEU A 498 -31.13 2.98 -3.87
C LEU A 498 -30.64 2.32 -5.16
N SER A 499 -29.65 2.91 -5.82
CA SER A 499 -29.09 2.36 -7.05
C SER A 499 -28.37 1.04 -6.80
N GLY A 500 -27.59 0.94 -5.71
CA GLY A 500 -26.98 -0.31 -5.27
C GLY A 500 -27.98 -1.40 -4.88
N LEU A 501 -29.13 -1.02 -4.28
CA LEU A 501 -30.22 -1.96 -4.02
C LEU A 501 -30.88 -2.45 -5.31
N CYS A 502 -31.03 -1.58 -6.32
CA CYS A 502 -31.65 -1.95 -7.61
C CYS A 502 -30.82 -2.97 -8.40
N GLU A 503 -29.53 -3.13 -8.12
CA GLU A 503 -28.69 -4.18 -8.70
C GLU A 503 -29.05 -5.60 -8.23
N GLY A 504 -29.84 -5.73 -7.15
CA GLY A 504 -30.27 -7.01 -6.63
C GLY A 504 -31.21 -7.79 -7.55
N SER A 505 -31.57 -9.02 -7.17
CA SER A 505 -32.53 -9.86 -7.90
C SER A 505 -33.89 -9.21 -8.13
N GLU A 506 -34.70 -9.86 -8.96
CA GLU A 506 -36.05 -9.40 -9.25
C GLU A 506 -36.92 -9.27 -7.98
N SER A 507 -36.70 -10.10 -6.95
CA SER A 507 -37.42 -9.96 -5.68
C SER A 507 -37.13 -8.61 -5.02
N VAL A 508 -35.86 -8.20 -4.99
CA VAL A 508 -35.42 -6.90 -4.45
C VAL A 508 -36.01 -5.76 -5.30
N ARG A 509 -35.87 -5.84 -6.63
CA ARG A 509 -36.39 -4.81 -7.55
C ARG A 509 -37.91 -4.69 -7.50
N ALA A 510 -38.64 -5.79 -7.39
CA ALA A 510 -40.10 -5.80 -7.31
C ALA A 510 -40.59 -5.05 -6.08
N GLU A 511 -39.96 -5.25 -4.92
CA GLU A 511 -40.34 -4.54 -3.70
C GLU A 511 -40.03 -3.03 -3.80
N ILE A 512 -38.86 -2.67 -4.35
CA ILE A 512 -38.50 -1.28 -4.61
C ILE A 512 -39.54 -0.59 -5.52
N LYS A 513 -40.01 -1.26 -6.58
CA LYS A 513 -41.03 -0.72 -7.50
C LYS A 513 -42.35 -0.40 -6.80
N ARG A 514 -42.75 -1.21 -5.80
CA ARG A 514 -44.03 -1.02 -5.06
C ARG A 514 -44.09 0.28 -4.27
N HIS A 515 -42.93 0.84 -3.90
CA HIS A 515 -42.86 2.11 -3.19
C HIS A 515 -42.92 3.35 -4.10
N GLY A 516 -43.22 3.17 -5.39
CA GLY A 516 -43.39 4.29 -6.33
C GLY A 516 -42.09 5.03 -6.63
N LEU A 517 -40.96 4.30 -6.67
CA LEU A 517 -39.64 4.89 -6.91
C LEU A 517 -39.47 5.37 -8.36
N ILE A 518 -40.07 4.70 -9.35
CA ILE A 518 -39.88 5.02 -10.78
C ILE A 518 -40.23 6.49 -11.11
N PRO A 519 -41.44 7.01 -10.79
CA PRO A 519 -41.77 8.41 -11.09
C PRO A 519 -40.83 9.42 -10.41
N LEU A 520 -40.31 9.08 -9.24
CA LEU A 520 -39.37 9.94 -8.51
C LEU A 520 -38.00 9.98 -9.20
N LEU A 521 -37.50 8.82 -9.65
CA LEU A 521 -36.25 8.75 -10.40
C LEU A 521 -36.37 9.48 -11.75
N ASP A 522 -37.46 9.29 -12.48
CA ASP A 522 -37.72 10.01 -13.74
C ASP A 522 -37.70 11.53 -13.53
N ALA A 523 -38.32 12.02 -12.46
CA ALA A 523 -38.28 13.44 -12.11
C ALA A 523 -36.83 13.92 -11.87
N ILE A 524 -36.04 13.15 -11.11
CA ILE A 524 -34.64 13.48 -10.78
C ILE A 524 -33.76 13.51 -12.04
N VAL A 525 -33.99 12.63 -13.01
CA VAL A 525 -33.26 12.64 -14.30
C VAL A 525 -33.40 13.98 -15.02
N HIS A 526 -34.52 14.68 -14.85
CA HIS A 526 -34.76 15.96 -15.49
C HIS A 526 -34.25 17.17 -14.68
N VAL A 527 -34.35 17.14 -13.35
CA VAL A 527 -34.10 18.32 -12.50
C VAL A 527 -32.90 18.22 -11.58
N GLY A 528 -32.28 17.04 -11.45
CA GLY A 528 -31.15 16.80 -10.54
C GLY A 528 -29.81 17.35 -11.04
N THR A 529 -28.81 17.32 -10.16
CA THR A 529 -27.41 17.55 -10.55
C THR A 529 -26.89 16.42 -11.44
N ASP A 530 -25.77 16.63 -12.15
CA ASP A 530 -25.25 15.62 -13.07
C ASP A 530 -24.96 14.28 -12.37
N ALA A 531 -24.40 14.32 -11.16
CA ALA A 531 -24.18 13.13 -10.34
C ALA A 531 -25.50 12.45 -9.91
N GLN A 532 -26.53 13.23 -9.55
CA GLN A 532 -27.85 12.67 -9.20
C GLN A 532 -28.52 12.03 -10.42
N LYS A 533 -28.43 12.67 -11.58
CA LYS A 533 -28.96 12.13 -12.85
C LYS A 533 -28.27 10.82 -13.21
N GLU A 534 -26.96 10.72 -13.03
CA GLU A 534 -26.20 9.49 -13.29
C GLU A 534 -26.74 8.32 -12.45
N TYR A 535 -26.84 8.49 -11.13
CA TYR A 535 -27.38 7.45 -10.25
C TYR A 535 -28.85 7.14 -10.52
N ALA A 536 -29.67 8.15 -10.83
CA ALA A 536 -31.08 7.95 -11.13
C ALA A 536 -31.26 7.15 -12.45
N ASN A 537 -30.53 7.51 -13.50
CA ASN A 537 -30.53 6.77 -14.76
C ASN A 537 -30.03 5.34 -14.57
N TYR A 538 -28.96 5.16 -13.79
CA TYR A 538 -28.44 3.83 -13.49
C TYR A 538 -29.49 2.99 -12.75
N ALA A 539 -30.12 3.52 -11.69
CA ALA A 539 -31.18 2.82 -10.96
C ALA A 539 -32.38 2.46 -11.87
N LEU A 540 -32.83 3.37 -12.73
CA LEU A 540 -33.90 3.10 -13.71
C LEU A 540 -33.51 1.97 -14.67
N SER A 541 -32.26 1.98 -15.15
CA SER A 541 -31.77 0.92 -16.05
C SER A 541 -31.81 -0.46 -15.38
N GLN A 542 -31.50 -0.54 -14.09
CA GLN A 542 -31.55 -1.77 -13.31
C GLN A 542 -33.00 -2.24 -13.10
N LEU A 543 -33.90 -1.32 -12.73
CA LEU A 543 -35.32 -1.62 -12.51
C LEU A 543 -36.02 -2.09 -13.80
N ASN A 544 -35.59 -1.62 -14.96
CA ASN A 544 -36.16 -1.96 -16.27
C ASN A 544 -35.54 -3.21 -16.92
N ARG A 545 -34.58 -3.89 -16.27
CA ARG A 545 -33.98 -5.12 -16.83
C ARG A 545 -35.07 -6.18 -17.07
N PRO A 546 -35.16 -6.73 -18.30
CA PRO A 546 -36.16 -7.74 -18.63
C PRO A 546 -35.91 -9.04 -17.86
N ASN A 547 -36.99 -9.71 -17.47
CA ASN A 547 -36.91 -10.92 -16.68
C ASN A 547 -36.35 -12.07 -17.54
N PRO A 548 -35.23 -12.73 -17.18
CA PRO A 548 -34.64 -13.80 -17.99
C PRO A 548 -35.57 -15.02 -18.16
N GLY A 549 -36.67 -15.11 -17.39
CA GLY A 549 -37.69 -16.15 -17.52
C GLY A 549 -38.93 -15.78 -18.36
N SER A 550 -39.05 -14.57 -18.90
CA SER A 550 -40.29 -14.13 -19.59
C SER A 550 -40.24 -14.16 -21.12
N THR A 551 -39.15 -14.64 -21.75
CA THR A 551 -39.01 -14.73 -23.21
C THR A 551 -39.41 -16.09 -23.81
N GLY A 552 -40.02 -16.98 -23.04
CA GLY A 552 -40.51 -18.28 -23.54
C GLY A 552 -42.00 -18.46 -23.32
N CYS A 553 -42.86 -17.75 -24.09
CA CYS A 553 -44.24 -18.12 -24.44
C CYS A 553 -44.98 -16.92 -25.05
N CYS A 554 -44.63 -16.50 -26.27
CA CYS A 554 -45.54 -15.76 -27.13
C CYS A 554 -45.02 -15.79 -28.58
N GLY A 555 -45.68 -16.54 -29.45
CA GLY A 555 -45.41 -16.48 -30.90
C GLY A 555 -45.45 -17.79 -31.69
N LEU A 556 -46.27 -18.77 -31.32
CA LEU A 556 -46.79 -19.76 -32.27
C LEU A 556 -48.29 -19.92 -32.02
N MET A 557 -49.08 -19.15 -32.76
CA MET A 557 -50.40 -19.51 -33.26
C MET A 557 -50.70 -18.68 -34.50
#